data_AF-A0A818FLB0-F1
#
_entry.id   AF-A0A818FLB0-F1
#
_cell.length_a   1.000
_cell.length_b   1.000
_cell.length_c   1.000
_cell.angle_alpha   90.00
_cell.angle_beta   90.00
_cell.angle_gamma   90.00
#
_symmetry.space_group_name_H-M   'P 1'
#
loop_
_entity.id
_entity.type
_entity.pdbx_description
1 polymer ?
#
loop_
_entity_poly.entity_id
_entity_poly.type
_entity_poly.pdbx_seq_one_letter_code
_entity_poly.pdbx_strand_id
1 'polypeptide(L)'
;MATTRNGYGIYMVASTKIAEKGIAAFCRIQKPPRIYVEKTLDEILQRPVNVDQCHPGDRDDNLWITINDYKPPKTQKEWEETCFLDKSFHGYYKWPKIIRYPMNKRERYTKEHMSENVAILYEKFIDKNFINKFIQFMVLDEEEEEINFDIHRFRMFKIYSLTSIYFGVFEQDIDELYKDFQIIKYLYKNKLFGKRKHPRFVIIKRIEVQLELLSISNFPSLTDIDRQVILKLFELSIHRYSEVRCNAQVDLFYILRCYLFSYQVIIDHILELLDNSDGANHDQIKGCLYILLGNDLVFIPAQYSWTLLEKLWPSLTRTMHATKTSTQELLDCIMDKLCKQFDTPAIIEDINDKSVKAAIELWRPLETNELISRDQMREARNQANIQSYNNLMETLNSLFYNHPL
;
A
#
# COMPACT_ATOMS: atom_id res chain seq x y z
N MET A 1 -46.70 15.91 4.69
CA MET A 1 -45.95 14.92 5.51
C MET A 1 -44.45 15.10 5.29
N ALA A 2 -43.90 16.16 5.86
CA ALA A 2 -42.48 16.48 5.76
C ALA A 2 -42.06 17.08 7.11
N THR A 3 -41.59 16.27 8.06
CA THR A 3 -40.98 16.79 9.32
C THR A 3 -40.28 15.76 10.24
N THR A 4 -39.99 14.51 9.84
CA THR A 4 -39.42 13.52 10.80
C THR A 4 -38.08 12.88 10.42
N ARG A 5 -37.52 13.11 9.22
CA ARG A 5 -36.22 12.51 8.83
C ARG A 5 -34.97 13.31 9.22
N ASN A 6 -35.05 14.63 9.39
CA ASN A 6 -33.87 15.44 9.75
C ASN A 6 -33.44 15.31 11.21
N GLY A 7 -34.36 14.97 12.13
CA GLY A 7 -34.01 14.81 13.54
C GLY A 7 -33.05 13.65 13.78
N TYR A 8 -33.36 12.46 13.26
CA TYR A 8 -32.56 11.25 13.51
C TYR A 8 -31.13 11.31 12.93
N GLY A 9 -30.94 11.96 11.79
CA GLY A 9 -29.61 12.18 11.21
C GLY A 9 -28.76 13.10 12.09
N ILE A 10 -29.31 14.26 12.48
CA ILE A 10 -28.63 15.23 13.37
C ILE A 10 -28.34 14.63 14.75
N TYR A 11 -29.27 13.85 15.32
CA TYR A 11 -29.05 13.14 16.59
C TYR A 11 -27.98 12.05 16.48
N MET A 12 -27.90 11.32 15.36
CA MET A 12 -26.82 10.35 15.14
C MET A 12 -25.47 11.05 14.99
N VAL A 13 -25.35 12.07 14.14
CA VAL A 13 -24.11 12.85 13.94
C VAL A 13 -23.62 13.48 15.26
N ALA A 14 -24.53 14.08 16.04
CA ALA A 14 -24.20 14.63 17.35
C ALA A 14 -23.73 13.54 18.33
N SER A 15 -24.37 12.36 18.29
CA SER A 15 -23.98 11.24 19.15
C SER A 15 -22.61 10.66 18.77
N THR A 16 -22.26 10.61 17.48
CA THR A 16 -20.95 10.17 16.99
C THR A 16 -19.86 11.15 17.39
N LYS A 17 -20.05 12.46 17.20
CA LYS A 17 -19.09 13.50 17.63
C LYS A 17 -18.86 13.50 19.14
N ILE A 18 -19.89 13.21 19.94
CA ILE A 18 -19.76 13.05 21.39
C ILE A 18 -18.99 11.77 21.72
N ALA A 19 -19.27 10.67 21.02
CA ALA A 19 -18.55 9.40 21.17
C ALA A 19 -17.05 9.55 20.82
N GLU A 20 -16.71 10.22 19.71
CA GLU A 20 -15.33 10.54 19.31
C GLU A 20 -14.59 11.29 20.44
N LYS A 21 -15.20 12.35 20.97
CA LYS A 21 -14.64 13.15 22.07
C LYS A 21 -14.51 12.32 23.35
N GLY A 22 -15.49 11.46 23.63
CA GLY A 22 -15.50 10.54 24.76
C GLY A 22 -14.38 9.51 24.68
N ILE A 23 -14.21 8.86 23.53
CA ILE A 23 -13.14 7.90 23.27
C ILE A 23 -11.77 8.59 23.39
N ALA A 24 -11.60 9.77 22.80
CA ALA A 24 -10.35 10.53 22.91
C ALA A 24 -10.00 10.89 24.36
N ALA A 25 -11.00 11.26 25.17
CA ALA A 25 -10.82 11.53 26.60
C ALA A 25 -10.50 10.25 27.38
N PHE A 26 -11.19 9.16 27.11
CA PHE A 26 -10.98 7.86 27.74
C PHE A 26 -9.56 7.32 27.47
N CYS A 27 -9.14 7.35 26.21
CA CYS A 27 -7.77 6.99 25.80
C CYS A 27 -6.70 7.85 26.49
N ARG A 28 -7.02 9.11 26.82
CA ARG A 28 -6.11 10.02 27.54
C ARG A 28 -5.98 9.66 29.02
N ILE A 29 -7.08 9.25 29.65
CA ILE A 29 -7.11 8.80 31.05
C ILE A 29 -6.36 7.48 31.18
N GLN A 30 -6.55 6.57 30.24
CA GLN A 30 -5.87 5.28 30.16
C GLN A 30 -4.45 5.38 29.61
N LYS A 31 -3.80 6.54 29.67
CA LYS A 31 -2.40 6.68 29.24
C LYS A 31 -1.48 6.42 30.43
N PRO A 32 -0.44 5.58 30.29
CA PRO A 32 0.55 5.41 31.34
C PRO A 32 1.15 6.77 31.72
N PRO A 33 1.34 7.05 33.02
CA PRO A 33 1.88 8.31 33.48
C PRO A 33 3.27 8.54 32.88
N ARG A 34 3.56 9.78 32.47
CA ARG A 34 4.90 10.15 32.01
C ARG A 34 5.79 10.33 33.23
N ILE A 35 6.85 9.52 33.32
CA ILE A 35 7.92 9.72 34.29
C ILE A 35 8.78 10.88 33.80
N TYR A 36 9.02 11.86 34.67
CA TYR A 36 9.88 13.00 34.37
C TYR A 36 11.18 12.88 35.16
N VAL A 37 12.27 13.27 34.51
CA VAL A 37 13.58 13.40 35.13
C VAL A 37 13.87 14.89 35.29
N GLU A 38 14.38 15.26 36.46
CA GLU A 38 14.81 16.62 36.78
C GLU A 38 16.33 16.63 36.88
N LYS A 39 16.97 17.46 36.06
CA LYS A 39 18.42 17.65 36.07
C LYS A 39 18.79 19.12 35.96
N THR A 40 19.95 19.48 36.50
CA THR A 40 20.56 20.78 36.25
C THR A 40 21.27 20.79 34.89
N LEU A 41 21.54 21.98 34.33
CA LEU A 41 22.25 22.11 33.06
C LEU A 41 23.68 21.54 33.13
N ASP A 42 24.32 21.71 34.28
CA ASP A 42 25.68 21.21 34.54
C ASP A 42 25.73 19.68 34.52
N GLU A 43 24.71 19.01 35.07
CA GLU A 43 24.58 17.54 35.05
C GLU A 43 24.33 17.00 33.64
N ILE A 44 23.60 17.74 32.80
CA ILE A 44 23.31 17.33 31.41
C ILE A 44 24.57 17.47 30.55
N LEU A 45 25.30 18.57 30.69
CA LEU A 45 26.47 18.86 29.87
C LEU A 45 27.78 18.31 30.45
N GLN A 46 27.76 17.78 31.67
CA GLN A 46 28.92 17.29 32.41
C GLN A 46 30.05 18.33 32.50
N ARG A 47 29.70 19.62 32.50
CA ARG A 47 30.62 20.77 32.62
C ARG A 47 29.90 21.93 33.32
N PRO A 48 30.62 22.78 34.08
CA PRO A 48 30.02 23.95 34.71
C PRO A 48 29.67 25.00 33.64
N VAL A 49 28.44 25.49 33.65
CA VAL A 49 27.94 26.53 32.73
C VAL A 49 27.57 27.80 33.48
N ASN A 50 28.05 28.94 32.99
CA ASN A 50 27.65 30.23 33.54
C ASN A 50 26.27 30.64 33.00
N VAL A 51 25.23 30.41 33.79
CA VAL A 51 23.82 30.65 33.41
C VAL A 51 23.45 32.16 33.45
N ASP A 52 24.34 33.04 33.92
CA ASP A 52 24.05 34.46 34.11
C ASP A 52 24.34 35.31 32.86
N GLN A 53 25.16 34.83 31.93
CA GLN A 53 25.45 35.52 30.68
C GLN A 53 24.36 35.21 29.64
N CYS A 54 23.27 36.00 29.65
CA CYS A 54 22.08 35.76 28.84
C CYS A 54 22.03 36.65 27.59
N HIS A 55 22.16 36.06 26.41
CA HIS A 55 21.78 36.70 25.14
C HIS A 55 21.01 35.72 24.25
N PRO A 56 20.02 36.18 23.47
CA PRO A 56 19.29 35.32 22.56
C PRO A 56 20.21 34.75 21.47
N GLY A 57 19.92 33.53 21.02
CA GLY A 57 20.56 32.91 19.86
C GLY A 57 21.38 31.66 20.20
N ASP A 58 22.17 31.23 19.23
CA ASP A 58 23.02 30.04 19.34
C ASP A 58 24.23 30.35 20.25
N ARG A 59 24.44 29.51 21.25
CA ARG A 59 25.44 29.65 22.29
C ARG A 59 26.05 28.30 22.60
N ASP A 60 27.31 28.28 23.05
CA ASP A 60 28.04 27.04 23.33
C ASP A 60 27.28 26.08 24.27
N ASP A 61 26.44 26.60 25.17
CA ASP A 61 25.62 25.84 26.11
C ASP A 61 24.34 25.24 25.50
N ASN A 62 23.83 25.78 24.38
CA ASN A 62 22.60 25.33 23.71
C ASN A 62 22.84 24.62 22.36
N LEU A 63 24.07 24.64 21.84
CA LEU A 63 24.43 24.00 20.56
C LEU A 63 24.00 22.53 20.47
N TRP A 64 24.06 21.77 21.57
CA TRP A 64 23.67 20.36 21.60
C TRP A 64 22.17 20.11 21.31
N ILE A 65 21.31 21.12 21.46
CA ILE A 65 19.89 21.07 21.06
C ILE A 65 19.73 21.45 19.58
N THR A 66 20.67 22.23 19.04
CA THR A 66 20.60 22.70 17.65
C THR A 66 20.87 21.56 16.67
N ILE A 67 20.26 21.65 15.48
CA ILE A 67 20.31 20.59 14.46
C ILE A 67 21.74 20.32 13.96
N ASN A 68 22.63 21.30 14.03
CA ASN A 68 23.99 21.20 13.48
C ASN A 68 24.89 20.29 14.34
N ASP A 69 24.76 20.36 15.67
CA ASP A 69 25.61 19.62 16.61
C ASP A 69 24.88 18.48 17.33
N TYR A 70 23.57 18.30 17.07
CA TYR A 70 22.79 17.20 17.61
C TYR A 70 23.28 15.84 17.07
N LYS A 71 23.70 14.97 18.00
CA LYS A 71 24.09 13.59 17.71
C LYS A 71 22.92 12.66 18.06
N PRO A 72 22.25 12.04 17.08
CA PRO A 72 21.14 11.15 17.37
C PRO A 72 21.66 9.88 18.08
N PRO A 73 20.95 9.40 19.11
CA PRO A 73 21.26 8.12 19.73
C PRO A 73 21.12 6.99 18.70
N LYS A 74 22.11 6.10 18.64
CA LYS A 74 22.14 4.95 17.71
C LYS A 74 21.75 3.64 18.39
N THR A 75 21.83 3.59 19.71
CA THR A 75 21.47 2.42 20.51
C THR A 75 20.30 2.71 21.45
N GLN A 76 19.59 1.66 21.87
CA GLN A 76 18.48 1.79 22.82
C GLN A 76 18.93 2.38 24.17
N LYS A 77 20.14 2.02 24.63
CA LYS A 77 20.71 2.57 25.86
C LYS A 77 21.00 4.07 25.72
N GLU A 78 21.62 4.48 24.62
CA GLU A 78 21.83 5.90 24.31
C GLU A 78 20.49 6.65 24.22
N TRP A 79 19.46 6.06 23.60
CA TRP A 79 18.13 6.67 23.51
C TRP A 79 17.51 6.90 24.88
N GLU A 80 17.61 5.93 25.79
CA GLU A 80 17.07 6.03 27.14
C GLU A 80 17.79 7.08 28.00
N GLU A 81 19.08 7.28 27.78
CA GLU A 81 19.93 8.22 28.51
C GLU A 81 19.90 9.65 27.93
N THR A 82 19.53 9.81 26.66
CA THR A 82 19.51 11.11 25.97
C THR A 82 18.45 12.04 26.55
N CYS A 83 18.80 13.31 26.77
CA CYS A 83 17.85 14.34 27.18
C CYS A 83 17.10 14.92 25.97
N PHE A 84 15.79 14.66 25.86
CA PHE A 84 14.94 15.29 24.84
C PHE A 84 14.06 16.38 25.44
N LEU A 85 14.23 17.60 24.95
CA LEU A 85 13.45 18.75 25.38
C LEU A 85 12.21 18.91 24.49
N ASP A 86 11.02 18.71 25.08
CA ASP A 86 9.73 18.87 24.38
C ASP A 86 9.45 20.33 23.97
N LYS A 87 10.11 21.31 24.60
CA LYS A 87 9.84 22.74 24.42
C LYS A 87 11.00 23.41 23.70
N SER A 88 10.69 24.01 22.56
CA SER A 88 11.66 24.68 21.67
C SER A 88 12.25 25.98 22.24
N PHE A 89 11.66 26.56 23.29
CA PHE A 89 12.13 27.83 23.87
C PHE A 89 13.21 27.65 24.95
N HIS A 90 13.44 26.43 25.44
CA HIS A 90 14.47 26.20 26.47
C HIS A 90 15.86 26.47 25.90
N GLY A 91 16.65 27.26 26.61
CA GLY A 91 18.03 27.56 26.22
C GLY A 91 18.18 28.61 25.12
N TYR A 92 17.08 29.10 24.50
CA TYR A 92 17.17 30.16 23.48
C TYR A 92 17.54 31.52 24.08
N TYR A 93 16.83 31.95 25.14
CA TYR A 93 17.14 33.19 25.85
C TYR A 93 17.88 32.92 27.17
N LYS A 94 17.26 32.13 28.04
CA LYS A 94 17.83 31.70 29.32
C LYS A 94 17.40 30.27 29.66
N TRP A 95 18.22 29.55 30.40
CA TRP A 95 17.88 28.23 30.92
C TRP A 95 17.08 28.32 32.23
N PRO A 96 16.11 27.42 32.45
CA PRO A 96 15.50 27.27 33.75
C PRO A 96 16.52 26.70 34.75
N LYS A 97 16.34 26.99 36.04
CA LYS A 97 17.21 26.45 37.11
C LYS A 97 17.22 24.93 37.16
N ILE A 98 16.07 24.32 36.87
CA ILE A 98 15.87 22.87 36.81
C ILE A 98 15.22 22.56 35.47
N ILE A 99 15.81 21.64 34.71
CA ILE A 99 15.29 21.17 33.44
C ILE A 99 14.52 19.89 33.70
N ARG A 100 13.20 19.95 33.50
CA ARG A 100 12.30 18.81 33.60
C ARG A 100 11.99 18.26 32.21
N TYR A 101 12.35 17.02 31.96
CA TYR A 101 12.13 16.35 30.67
C TYR A 101 11.55 14.94 30.87
N PRO A 102 10.73 14.44 29.92
CA PRO A 102 10.16 13.10 30.04
C PRO A 102 11.25 12.04 29.85
N MET A 103 11.22 10.99 30.66
CA MET A 103 12.09 9.83 30.47
C MET A 103 11.72 9.13 29.15
N ASN A 104 12.75 8.73 28.40
CA ASN A 104 12.57 8.10 27.08
C ASN A 104 12.18 6.61 27.17
N LYS A 105 12.28 6.03 28.36
CA LYS A 105 11.71 4.73 28.70
C LYS A 105 10.24 4.91 29.05
N ARG A 106 9.36 4.52 28.13
CA ARG A 106 7.92 4.50 28.36
C ARG A 106 7.45 3.07 28.55
N GLU A 107 6.71 2.84 29.62
CA GLU A 107 5.90 1.65 29.77
C GLU A 107 4.86 1.62 28.64
N ARG A 108 4.82 0.51 27.90
CA ARG A 108 3.84 0.26 26.84
C ARG A 108 2.92 -0.84 27.33
N TYR A 109 1.65 -0.78 26.93
CA TYR A 109 0.75 -1.90 27.16
C TYR A 109 1.23 -3.11 26.34
N THR A 110 1.55 -4.20 27.03
CA THR A 110 1.74 -5.51 26.40
C THR A 110 0.43 -6.29 26.51
N LYS A 111 0.26 -7.33 25.67
CA LYS A 111 -0.94 -8.20 25.74
C LYS A 111 -1.17 -8.80 27.13
N GLU A 112 -0.12 -8.94 27.92
CA GLU A 112 -0.13 -9.51 29.27
C GLU A 112 -0.37 -8.47 30.37
N HIS A 113 -0.07 -7.19 30.12
CA HIS A 113 -0.19 -6.09 31.09
C HIS A 113 -1.06 -4.96 30.51
N MET A 114 -2.33 -5.26 30.25
CA MET A 114 -3.33 -4.30 29.77
C MET A 114 -4.50 -4.26 30.74
N SER A 115 -5.00 -3.06 31.07
CA SER A 115 -6.23 -2.94 31.86
C SER A 115 -7.42 -3.43 31.05
N GLU A 116 -8.43 -4.01 31.71
CA GLU A 116 -9.64 -4.53 31.08
C GLU A 116 -10.32 -3.50 30.16
N ASN A 117 -10.32 -2.23 30.60
CA ASN A 117 -10.80 -1.08 29.85
C ASN A 117 -10.04 -0.82 28.53
N VAL A 118 -8.72 -1.03 28.53
CA VAL A 118 -7.89 -0.86 27.32
C VAL A 118 -8.01 -2.08 26.42
N ALA A 119 -8.21 -3.28 26.98
CA ALA A 119 -8.43 -4.51 26.22
C ALA A 119 -9.71 -4.44 25.37
N ILE A 120 -10.81 -3.92 25.92
CA ILE A 120 -12.07 -3.71 25.20
C ILE A 120 -11.87 -2.78 24.00
N LEU A 121 -11.14 -1.67 24.17
CA LEU A 121 -10.83 -0.76 23.08
C LEU A 121 -9.92 -1.40 22.04
N TYR A 122 -8.91 -2.14 22.48
CA TYR A 122 -7.97 -2.83 21.61
C TYR A 122 -8.68 -3.86 20.72
N GLU A 123 -9.54 -4.71 21.28
CA GLU A 123 -10.32 -5.68 20.53
C GLU A 123 -11.24 -5.02 19.50
N LYS A 124 -11.92 -3.93 19.87
CA LYS A 124 -12.83 -3.22 18.97
C LYS A 124 -12.11 -2.53 17.82
N PHE A 125 -10.96 -1.91 18.07
CA PHE A 125 -10.21 -1.19 17.04
C PHE A 125 -9.28 -2.10 16.21
N ILE A 126 -9.07 -3.36 16.60
CA ILE A 126 -8.46 -4.38 15.73
C ILE A 126 -9.45 -4.89 14.68
N ASP A 127 -10.75 -4.89 15.00
CA ASP A 127 -11.78 -5.33 14.07
C ASP A 127 -11.86 -4.37 12.86
N LYS A 128 -11.41 -4.86 11.70
CA LYS A 128 -11.42 -4.12 10.43
C LYS A 128 -12.82 -3.66 10.04
N ASN A 129 -13.86 -4.43 10.36
CA ASN A 129 -15.24 -4.06 10.03
C ASN A 129 -15.72 -2.88 10.86
N PHE A 130 -15.31 -2.83 12.14
CA PHE A 130 -15.60 -1.70 13.02
C PHE A 130 -14.87 -0.45 12.56
N ILE A 131 -13.57 -0.54 12.27
CA ILE A 131 -12.76 0.60 11.80
C ILE A 131 -13.29 1.17 10.50
N ASN A 132 -13.60 0.33 9.50
CA ASN A 132 -14.10 0.80 8.22
C ASN A 132 -15.44 1.55 8.36
N LYS A 133 -16.37 1.00 9.16
CA LYS A 133 -17.64 1.69 9.46
C LYS A 133 -17.39 2.98 10.24
N PHE A 134 -16.50 2.95 11.21
CA PHE A 134 -16.17 4.11 12.04
C PHE A 134 -15.56 5.24 11.22
N ILE A 135 -14.65 4.94 10.28
CA ILE A 135 -14.09 5.92 9.34
C ILE A 135 -15.17 6.46 8.39
N GLN A 136 -16.01 5.60 7.82
CA GLN A 136 -17.12 6.02 6.97
C GLN A 136 -18.06 6.98 7.71
N PHE A 137 -18.40 6.70 8.98
CA PHE A 137 -19.21 7.62 9.79
C PHE A 137 -18.52 8.95 10.04
N MET A 138 -17.22 8.97 10.34
CA MET A 138 -16.49 10.24 10.53
C MET A 138 -16.48 11.12 9.27
N VAL A 139 -16.36 10.50 8.09
CA VAL A 139 -16.39 11.20 6.79
C VAL A 139 -17.81 11.71 6.48
N LEU A 140 -18.84 10.92 6.80
CA LEU A 140 -20.24 11.32 6.63
C LEU A 140 -20.69 12.42 7.62
N ASP A 141 -20.06 12.52 8.79
CA ASP A 141 -20.35 13.51 9.83
C ASP A 141 -19.80 14.93 9.53
N GLU A 142 -19.02 15.08 8.45
CA GLU A 142 -18.59 16.38 7.93
C GLU A 142 -19.71 16.97 7.06
N GLU A 143 -20.57 17.75 7.70
CA GLU A 143 -21.52 18.60 6.98
C GLU A 143 -20.79 19.86 6.45
N GLU A 144 -20.96 20.10 5.14
CA GLU A 144 -20.51 21.25 4.34
C GLU A 144 -19.11 21.18 3.69
N GLU A 145 -18.99 21.88 2.56
CA GLU A 145 -17.99 21.79 1.47
C GLU A 145 -16.50 22.03 1.88
N GLU A 146 -16.20 22.19 3.16
CA GLU A 146 -14.84 22.40 3.68
C GLU A 146 -14.48 21.39 4.78
N ILE A 147 -13.58 20.46 4.44
CA ILE A 147 -12.95 19.53 5.37
C ILE A 147 -12.02 20.31 6.31
N ASN A 148 -12.48 20.56 7.53
CA ASN A 148 -11.70 21.25 8.56
C ASN A 148 -10.93 20.24 9.43
N PHE A 149 -9.67 20.58 9.77
CA PHE A 149 -8.87 19.74 10.66
C PHE A 149 -9.48 19.67 12.07
N ASP A 150 -9.99 18.49 12.45
CA ASP A 150 -10.50 18.24 13.80
C ASP A 150 -9.37 17.76 14.75
N ILE A 151 -9.04 18.62 15.71
CA ILE A 151 -8.05 18.34 16.76
C ILE A 151 -8.40 17.12 17.63
N HIS A 152 -9.69 16.80 17.80
CA HIS A 152 -10.17 15.67 18.60
C HIS A 152 -9.98 14.35 17.86
N ARG A 153 -10.29 14.30 16.55
CA ARG A 153 -10.03 13.13 15.69
C ARG A 153 -8.54 12.84 15.62
N PHE A 154 -7.73 13.87 15.38
CA PHE A 154 -6.28 13.74 15.41
C PHE A 154 -5.77 13.19 16.75
N ARG A 155 -6.30 13.69 17.88
CA ARG A 155 -5.92 13.21 19.22
C ARG A 155 -6.33 11.75 19.45
N MET A 156 -7.51 11.35 19.01
CA MET A 156 -7.99 9.97 19.10
C MET A 156 -7.03 9.02 18.36
N PHE A 157 -6.72 9.31 17.10
CA PHE A 157 -5.79 8.51 16.30
C PHE A 157 -4.35 8.54 16.81
N LYS A 158 -3.87 9.69 17.28
CA LYS A 158 -2.54 9.83 17.87
C LYS A 158 -2.37 9.00 19.14
N ILE A 159 -3.43 8.81 19.92
CA ILE A 159 -3.36 7.95 21.11
C ILE A 159 -3.46 6.49 20.69
N TYR A 160 -4.33 6.15 19.73
CA TYR A 160 -4.44 4.79 19.20
C TYR A 160 -3.13 4.28 18.57
N SER A 161 -2.43 5.11 17.79
CA SER A 161 -1.13 4.77 17.20
C SER A 161 0.01 4.64 18.22
N LEU A 162 -0.17 5.15 19.45
CA LEU A 162 0.76 4.92 20.56
C LEU A 162 0.49 3.60 21.29
N THR A 163 -0.72 3.04 21.16
CA THR A 163 -1.13 1.74 21.76
C THR A 163 -1.01 0.57 20.79
N SER A 164 -1.20 0.80 19.49
CA SER A 164 -1.08 -0.19 18.43
C SER A 164 0.07 0.20 17.50
N ILE A 165 1.15 -0.58 17.54
CA ILE A 165 2.10 -0.66 16.42
C ILE A 165 1.30 -1.23 15.24
N TYR A 166 0.69 -0.39 14.42
CA TYR A 166 0.26 -0.74 13.06
C TYR A 166 -0.26 0.53 12.39
N PHE A 167 0.55 1.09 11.50
CA PHE A 167 0.05 1.51 10.20
C PHE A 167 1.14 1.11 9.21
N GLY A 168 0.88 0.01 8.50
CA GLY A 168 1.54 -0.21 7.22
C GLY A 168 1.15 0.95 6.33
N VAL A 169 2.14 1.57 5.71
CA VAL A 169 1.94 2.73 4.85
C VAL A 169 1.10 2.30 3.65
N PHE A 170 0.00 3.01 3.40
CA PHE A 170 -0.83 2.76 2.23
C PHE A 170 -0.13 3.31 0.98
N GLU A 171 -0.31 2.63 -0.15
CA GLU A 171 0.29 3.04 -1.42
C GLU A 171 -0.15 4.45 -1.86
N GLN A 172 -1.39 4.82 -1.57
CA GLN A 172 -1.94 6.15 -1.86
C GLN A 172 -1.18 7.25 -1.11
N ASP A 173 -0.80 7.01 0.15
CA ASP A 173 -0.04 7.95 0.96
C ASP A 173 1.37 8.17 0.36
N ILE A 174 1.96 7.15 -0.27
CA ILE A 174 3.30 7.26 -0.89
C ILE A 174 3.24 8.02 -2.21
N ASP A 175 2.21 7.80 -3.03
CA ASP A 175 2.02 8.57 -4.25
C ASP A 175 1.83 10.07 -3.94
N GLU A 176 1.10 10.38 -2.86
CA GLU A 176 0.96 11.75 -2.36
C GLU A 176 2.31 12.29 -1.85
N LEU A 177 3.02 11.54 -0.99
CA LEU A 177 4.35 11.92 -0.51
C LEU A 177 5.36 12.13 -1.65
N TYR A 178 5.25 11.35 -2.72
CA TYR A 178 6.09 11.48 -3.91
C TYR A 178 5.72 12.72 -4.73
N LYS A 179 4.42 12.99 -4.94
CA LYS A 179 3.93 14.21 -5.59
C LYS A 179 4.36 15.46 -4.81
N ASP A 180 4.20 15.46 -3.50
CA ASP A 180 4.65 16.51 -2.60
C ASP A 180 6.16 16.75 -2.73
N PHE A 181 6.93 15.66 -2.75
CA PHE A 181 8.36 15.75 -2.99
C PHE A 181 8.70 16.38 -4.35
N GLN A 182 8.00 16.04 -5.43
CA GLN A 182 8.25 16.65 -6.74
C GLN A 182 7.98 18.15 -6.73
N ILE A 183 6.90 18.58 -6.08
CA ILE A 183 6.54 19.99 -5.94
C ILE A 183 7.62 20.73 -5.14
N ILE A 184 8.00 20.20 -3.97
CA ILE A 184 9.06 20.76 -3.12
C ILE A 184 10.39 20.85 -3.89
N LYS A 185 10.76 19.78 -4.60
CA LYS A 185 11.97 19.74 -5.41
C LYS A 185 11.95 20.79 -6.52
N TYR A 186 10.80 21.04 -7.14
CA TYR A 186 10.63 22.05 -8.19
C TYR A 186 10.76 23.47 -7.61
N LEU A 187 10.05 23.78 -6.52
CA LEU A 187 10.05 25.10 -5.87
C LEU A 187 11.45 25.50 -5.39
N TYR A 188 12.19 24.56 -4.80
CA TYR A 188 13.52 24.81 -4.23
C TYR A 188 14.67 24.45 -5.17
N LYS A 189 14.40 24.29 -6.48
CA LYS A 189 15.43 24.02 -7.49
C LYS A 189 16.17 25.30 -7.84
N ASN A 190 17.36 25.50 -7.28
CA ASN A 190 18.25 26.54 -7.75
C ASN A 190 18.96 26.10 -9.05
N LYS A 191 18.55 26.65 -10.20
CA LYS A 191 19.09 26.30 -11.52
C LYS A 191 20.56 26.70 -11.72
N LEU A 192 21.11 27.60 -10.90
CA LEU A 192 22.48 28.13 -11.03
C LEU A 192 23.55 27.21 -10.45
N PHE A 193 23.26 26.47 -9.37
CA PHE A 193 24.26 25.65 -8.66
C PHE A 193 24.46 24.23 -9.23
N GLY A 194 23.89 23.94 -10.42
CA GLY A 194 23.99 22.64 -11.08
C GLY A 194 23.01 21.58 -10.54
N LYS A 195 23.13 20.33 -11.03
CA LYS A 195 22.25 19.21 -10.62
C LYS A 195 22.66 18.70 -9.23
N ARG A 196 21.67 18.34 -8.38
CA ARG A 196 21.79 17.68 -7.06
C ARG A 196 22.27 18.51 -5.86
N LYS A 197 22.43 19.84 -5.98
CA LYS A 197 22.64 20.72 -4.81
C LYS A 197 21.31 21.28 -4.34
N HIS A 198 20.63 20.54 -3.45
CA HIS A 198 19.35 20.95 -2.87
C HIS A 198 19.47 21.28 -1.37
N PRO A 199 18.61 22.15 -0.84
CA PRO A 199 18.52 22.38 0.61
C PRO A 199 18.25 21.08 1.37
N ARG A 200 18.78 20.98 2.61
CA ARG A 200 18.70 19.76 3.45
C ARG A 200 17.28 19.22 3.61
N PHE A 201 16.28 20.09 3.73
CA PHE A 201 14.87 19.69 3.80
C PHE A 201 14.41 18.85 2.60
N VAL A 202 14.79 19.22 1.37
CA VAL A 202 14.47 18.46 0.15
C VAL A 202 15.18 17.11 0.14
N ILE A 203 16.41 17.05 0.65
CA ILE A 203 17.19 15.81 0.75
C ILE A 203 16.58 14.87 1.81
N ILE A 204 16.18 15.40 2.97
CA ILE A 204 15.48 14.62 4.01
C ILE A 204 14.18 14.06 3.45
N LYS A 205 13.36 14.89 2.79
CA LYS A 205 12.12 14.42 2.16
C LYS A 205 12.39 13.35 1.09
N ARG A 206 13.49 13.47 0.34
CA ARG A 206 13.90 12.42 -0.62
C ARG A 206 14.28 11.11 0.08
N ILE A 207 14.95 11.17 1.22
CA ILE A 207 15.34 10.00 2.02
C ILE A 207 14.09 9.32 2.60
N GLU A 208 13.15 10.10 3.14
CA GLU A 208 11.86 9.59 3.64
C GLU A 208 11.10 8.85 2.54
N VAL A 209 10.90 9.50 1.38
CA VAL A 209 10.27 8.86 0.21
C VAL A 209 11.04 7.61 -0.25
N GLN A 210 12.38 7.62 -0.20
CA GLN A 210 13.18 6.44 -0.59
C GLN A 210 13.00 5.29 0.39
N LEU A 211 12.95 5.56 1.70
CA LEU A 211 12.79 4.55 2.72
C LEU A 211 11.41 3.88 2.61
N GLU A 212 10.37 4.67 2.36
CA GLU A 212 9.02 4.13 2.14
C GLU A 212 8.93 3.30 0.85
N LEU A 213 9.55 3.75 -0.24
CA LEU A 213 9.62 2.97 -1.49
C LEU A 213 10.38 1.65 -1.31
N LEU A 214 11.44 1.63 -0.50
CA LEU A 214 12.19 0.40 -0.20
C LEU A 214 11.33 -0.62 0.53
N SER A 215 10.50 -0.19 1.48
CA SER A 215 9.57 -1.05 2.22
C SER A 215 8.57 -1.77 1.30
N ILE A 216 8.15 -1.13 0.19
CA ILE A 216 7.24 -1.72 -0.80
C ILE A 216 7.97 -2.60 -1.82
N SER A 217 9.20 -2.26 -2.18
CA SER A 217 9.94 -2.97 -3.25
C SER A 217 10.31 -4.41 -2.93
N ASN A 218 10.10 -4.87 -1.70
CA ASN A 218 10.18 -6.28 -1.36
C ASN A 218 8.96 -7.01 -1.92
N PHE A 219 9.12 -7.68 -3.07
CA PHE A 219 8.10 -8.61 -3.59
C PHE A 219 8.05 -9.86 -2.71
N PRO A 220 6.97 -10.09 -1.94
CA PRO A 220 6.85 -11.30 -1.16
C PRO A 220 6.63 -12.51 -2.08
N SER A 221 7.21 -13.66 -1.71
CA SER A 221 6.87 -14.94 -2.34
C SER A 221 5.45 -15.35 -1.94
N LEU A 222 4.67 -15.87 -2.88
CA LEU A 222 3.31 -16.36 -2.62
C LEU A 222 3.34 -17.51 -1.59
N THR A 223 2.70 -17.32 -0.44
CA THR A 223 2.53 -18.41 0.54
C THR A 223 1.25 -19.20 0.29
N ASP A 224 1.15 -20.40 0.88
CA ASP A 224 -0.08 -21.22 0.77
C ASP A 224 -1.31 -20.51 1.36
N ILE A 225 -1.12 -19.65 2.36
CA ILE A 225 -2.19 -18.83 2.95
C ILE A 225 -2.66 -17.80 1.93
N ASP A 226 -1.73 -17.12 1.25
CA ASP A 226 -2.07 -16.14 0.21
C ASP A 226 -2.85 -16.80 -0.93
N ARG A 227 -2.47 -18.02 -1.33
CA ARG A 227 -3.22 -18.80 -2.33
C ARG A 227 -4.66 -19.07 -1.88
N GLN A 228 -4.88 -19.45 -0.62
CA GLN A 228 -6.23 -19.66 -0.09
C GLN A 228 -7.03 -18.37 -0.06
N VAL A 229 -6.41 -17.26 0.31
CA VAL A 229 -7.03 -15.92 0.31
C VAL A 229 -7.45 -15.52 -1.10
N ILE A 230 -6.58 -15.73 -2.10
CA ILE A 230 -6.89 -15.47 -3.51
C ILE A 230 -8.10 -16.29 -3.97
N LEU A 231 -8.15 -17.59 -3.64
CA LEU A 231 -9.28 -18.45 -4.01
C LEU A 231 -10.59 -18.00 -3.34
N LYS A 232 -10.54 -17.58 -2.07
CA LYS A 232 -11.75 -17.09 -1.38
C LYS A 232 -12.20 -15.72 -1.86
N LEU A 233 -11.27 -14.83 -2.21
CA LEU A 233 -11.60 -13.57 -2.86
C LEU A 233 -12.17 -13.79 -4.27
N PHE A 234 -11.68 -14.79 -4.99
CA PHE A 234 -12.26 -15.19 -6.27
C PHE A 234 -13.71 -15.68 -6.12
N GLU A 235 -13.99 -16.57 -5.15
CA GLU A 235 -15.37 -17.03 -4.85
C GLU A 235 -16.31 -15.86 -4.51
N LEU A 236 -15.82 -14.85 -3.78
CA LEU A 236 -16.59 -13.63 -3.48
C LEU A 236 -16.76 -12.72 -4.71
N SER A 237 -15.77 -12.71 -5.61
CA SER A 237 -15.81 -11.91 -6.85
C SER A 237 -16.80 -12.44 -7.89
N ILE A 238 -17.26 -13.69 -7.75
CA ILE A 238 -18.30 -14.31 -8.57
C ILE A 238 -19.67 -14.38 -7.86
N HIS A 239 -19.82 -13.75 -6.69
CA HIS A 239 -21.05 -13.81 -5.90
C HIS A 239 -22.25 -13.16 -6.59
N ARG A 240 -23.49 -13.54 -6.25
CA ARG A 240 -24.71 -12.96 -6.86
C ARG A 240 -24.85 -11.44 -6.60
N TYR A 241 -24.49 -10.99 -5.41
CA TYR A 241 -24.60 -9.58 -5.01
C TYR A 241 -23.51 -8.74 -5.67
N SER A 242 -23.90 -7.71 -6.41
CA SER A 242 -22.98 -6.80 -7.13
C SER A 242 -22.01 -6.07 -6.20
N GLU A 243 -22.47 -5.58 -5.05
CA GLU A 243 -21.63 -4.81 -4.13
C GLU A 243 -20.50 -5.66 -3.51
N VAL A 244 -20.82 -6.90 -3.12
CA VAL A 244 -19.84 -7.87 -2.63
C VAL A 244 -18.82 -8.21 -3.73
N ARG A 245 -19.28 -8.38 -4.98
CA ARG A 245 -18.40 -8.60 -6.12
C ARG A 245 -17.44 -7.43 -6.34
N CYS A 246 -17.94 -6.20 -6.42
CA CYS A 246 -17.12 -5.02 -6.69
C CYS A 246 -16.01 -4.85 -5.63
N ASN A 247 -16.36 -4.97 -4.34
CA ASN A 247 -15.39 -4.83 -3.26
C ASN A 247 -14.35 -5.96 -3.28
N ALA A 248 -14.79 -7.21 -3.48
CA ALA A 248 -13.88 -8.36 -3.58
C ALA A 248 -12.94 -8.26 -4.79
N GLN A 249 -13.41 -7.74 -5.93
CA GLN A 249 -12.60 -7.53 -7.13
C GLN A 249 -11.50 -6.49 -6.91
N VAL A 250 -11.79 -5.39 -6.23
CA VAL A 250 -10.79 -4.36 -5.90
C VAL A 250 -9.65 -4.96 -5.06
N ASP A 251 -10.00 -5.70 -4.00
CA ASP A 251 -9.01 -6.37 -3.15
C ASP A 251 -8.25 -7.47 -3.90
N LEU A 252 -8.93 -8.21 -4.77
CA LEU A 252 -8.32 -9.24 -5.60
C LEU A 252 -7.30 -8.64 -6.57
N PHE A 253 -7.63 -7.53 -7.24
CA PHE A 253 -6.70 -6.86 -8.16
C PHE A 253 -5.48 -6.31 -7.43
N TYR A 254 -5.64 -5.81 -6.20
CA TYR A 254 -4.52 -5.39 -5.38
C TYR A 254 -3.55 -6.55 -5.10
N ILE A 255 -4.08 -7.70 -4.66
CA ILE A 255 -3.28 -8.90 -4.37
C ILE A 255 -2.62 -9.45 -5.64
N LEU A 256 -3.35 -9.49 -6.76
CA LEU A 256 -2.80 -9.94 -8.05
C LEU A 256 -1.64 -9.06 -8.53
N ARG A 257 -1.63 -7.78 -8.17
CA ARG A 257 -0.53 -6.86 -8.47
C ARG A 257 0.68 -7.09 -7.55
N CYS A 258 0.46 -7.43 -6.29
CA CYS A 258 1.54 -7.66 -5.32
C CYS A 258 2.32 -8.95 -5.61
N TYR A 259 1.67 -9.99 -6.11
CA TYR A 259 2.28 -11.30 -6.35
C TYR A 259 2.44 -11.59 -7.84
N LEU A 260 3.68 -11.75 -8.30
CA LEU A 260 4.00 -12.16 -9.67
C LEU A 260 3.38 -13.54 -9.99
N PHE A 261 2.79 -13.68 -11.18
CA PHE A 261 2.16 -14.92 -11.68
C PHE A 261 0.96 -15.46 -10.88
N SER A 262 0.46 -14.71 -9.89
CA SER A 262 -0.69 -15.10 -9.06
C SER A 262 -1.98 -15.38 -9.84
N TYR A 263 -2.13 -14.81 -11.04
CA TYR A 263 -3.27 -15.06 -11.94
C TYR A 263 -3.41 -16.53 -12.37
N GLN A 264 -2.31 -17.30 -12.36
CA GLN A 264 -2.35 -18.74 -12.69
C GLN A 264 -3.24 -19.54 -11.73
N VAL A 265 -3.40 -19.08 -10.48
CA VAL A 265 -4.27 -19.75 -9.50
C VAL A 265 -5.74 -19.65 -9.89
N ILE A 266 -6.11 -18.54 -10.54
CA ILE A 266 -7.50 -18.18 -10.81
C ILE A 266 -7.92 -18.62 -12.21
N ILE A 267 -6.99 -18.59 -13.18
CA ILE A 267 -7.33 -18.75 -14.58
C ILE A 267 -8.03 -20.09 -14.90
N ASP A 268 -7.55 -21.19 -14.34
CA ASP A 268 -8.14 -22.51 -14.61
C ASP A 268 -9.61 -22.54 -14.16
N HIS A 269 -9.91 -21.94 -13.01
CA HIS A 269 -11.27 -21.81 -12.49
C HIS A 269 -12.14 -20.86 -13.34
N ILE A 270 -11.56 -19.80 -13.92
CA ILE A 270 -12.28 -18.92 -14.86
C ILE A 270 -12.64 -19.69 -16.13
N LEU A 271 -11.71 -20.45 -16.70
CA LEU A 271 -11.93 -21.22 -17.92
C LEU A 271 -13.03 -22.26 -17.73
N GLU A 272 -13.01 -22.99 -16.60
CA GLU A 272 -14.07 -23.94 -16.23
C GLU A 272 -15.46 -23.27 -16.12
N LEU A 273 -15.53 -22.05 -15.61
CA LEU A 273 -16.79 -21.32 -15.47
C LEU A 273 -17.28 -20.70 -16.79
N LEU A 274 -16.38 -20.36 -17.71
CA LEU A 274 -16.73 -19.81 -19.02
C LEU A 274 -17.17 -20.91 -20.00
N ASP A 275 -16.59 -22.11 -19.93
CA ASP A 275 -16.96 -23.23 -20.79
C ASP A 275 -18.29 -23.90 -20.37
N ASN A 276 -18.71 -23.78 -19.10
CA ASN A 276 -19.98 -24.31 -18.57
C ASN A 276 -21.15 -23.31 -18.71
N SER A 277 -21.34 -22.75 -19.91
CA SER A 277 -22.30 -21.67 -20.18
C SER A 277 -23.79 -22.01 -19.96
N ASP A 278 -24.14 -23.30 -19.96
CA ASP A 278 -25.54 -23.76 -19.89
C ASP A 278 -26.10 -23.91 -18.46
N GLY A 279 -25.23 -23.91 -17.44
CA GLY A 279 -25.60 -24.10 -16.03
C GLY A 279 -25.16 -22.98 -15.08
N ALA A 280 -24.28 -22.08 -15.52
CA ALA A 280 -23.74 -21.03 -14.68
C ALA A 280 -24.72 -19.85 -14.53
N ASN A 281 -24.87 -19.33 -13.31
CA ASN A 281 -25.66 -18.12 -13.09
C ASN A 281 -25.02 -16.96 -13.87
N HIS A 282 -25.81 -16.21 -14.64
CA HIS A 282 -25.31 -15.06 -15.41
C HIS A 282 -24.48 -14.06 -14.58
N ASP A 283 -24.71 -13.97 -13.27
CA ASP A 283 -23.92 -13.15 -12.36
C ASP A 283 -22.49 -13.66 -12.17
N GLN A 284 -22.26 -14.97 -12.19
CA GLN A 284 -20.93 -15.58 -12.10
C GLN A 284 -20.12 -15.30 -13.38
N ILE A 285 -20.75 -15.45 -14.55
CA ILE A 285 -20.15 -15.12 -15.85
C ILE A 285 -19.77 -13.63 -15.88
N LYS A 286 -20.70 -12.75 -15.46
CA LYS A 286 -20.43 -11.31 -15.35
C LYS A 286 -19.27 -11.01 -14.39
N GLY A 287 -19.18 -11.71 -13.25
CA GLY A 287 -18.07 -11.59 -12.31
C GLY A 287 -16.73 -11.98 -12.94
N CYS A 288 -16.68 -13.11 -13.66
CA CYS A 288 -15.49 -13.56 -14.37
C CYS A 288 -15.04 -12.59 -15.46
N LEU A 289 -15.98 -12.05 -16.24
CA LEU A 289 -15.69 -11.06 -17.27
C LEU A 289 -15.13 -9.75 -16.68
N TYR A 290 -15.63 -9.31 -15.51
CA TYR A 290 -15.02 -8.17 -14.81
C TYR A 290 -13.60 -8.45 -14.34
N ILE A 291 -13.32 -9.65 -13.83
CA ILE A 291 -11.96 -10.05 -13.43
C ILE A 291 -11.02 -10.07 -14.65
N LEU A 292 -11.51 -10.52 -15.81
CA LEU A 292 -10.75 -10.52 -17.08
C LEU A 292 -10.55 -9.12 -17.65
N LEU A 293 -11.56 -8.24 -17.57
CA LEU A 293 -11.43 -6.83 -17.95
C LEU A 293 -10.36 -6.14 -17.08
N GLY A 294 -10.30 -6.50 -15.81
CA GLY A 294 -9.29 -6.05 -14.87
C GLY A 294 -9.23 -4.52 -14.70
N ASN A 295 -8.14 -4.04 -14.11
CA ASN A 295 -7.86 -2.60 -13.96
C ASN A 295 -6.79 -2.15 -14.97
N ASP A 296 -6.40 -0.87 -14.98
CA ASP A 296 -5.36 -0.34 -15.87
C ASP A 296 -4.00 -1.04 -15.69
N LEU A 297 -3.75 -1.62 -14.51
CA LEU A 297 -2.48 -2.26 -14.14
C LEU A 297 -2.50 -3.78 -14.25
N VAL A 298 -3.68 -4.42 -14.22
CA VAL A 298 -3.83 -5.88 -14.25
C VAL A 298 -4.84 -6.20 -15.33
N PHE A 299 -4.35 -6.61 -16.48
CA PHE A 299 -5.17 -7.11 -17.59
C PHE A 299 -4.71 -8.52 -17.95
N ILE A 300 -5.48 -9.52 -17.55
CA ILE A 300 -5.14 -10.94 -17.73
C ILE A 300 -5.07 -11.32 -19.22
N PRO A 301 -5.97 -10.85 -20.11
CA PRO A 301 -5.96 -11.22 -21.52
C PRO A 301 -4.77 -10.71 -22.35
N ALA A 302 -4.00 -9.72 -21.88
CA ALA A 302 -2.77 -9.25 -22.55
C ALA A 302 -1.48 -9.80 -21.93
N GLN A 303 -1.56 -10.79 -21.04
CA GLN A 303 -0.39 -11.43 -20.47
C GLN A 303 0.37 -12.25 -21.54
N TYR A 304 1.70 -12.17 -21.52
CA TYR A 304 2.63 -12.72 -22.53
C TYR A 304 2.78 -14.26 -22.56
N SER A 305 1.76 -15.04 -22.15
CA SER A 305 1.83 -16.51 -22.15
C SER A 305 0.99 -17.12 -23.27
N TRP A 306 1.64 -17.71 -24.28
CA TRP A 306 0.94 -18.37 -25.39
C TRP A 306 0.00 -19.50 -24.94
N THR A 307 0.38 -20.26 -23.90
CA THR A 307 -0.46 -21.32 -23.30
C THR A 307 -1.75 -20.80 -22.65
N LEU A 308 -1.72 -19.55 -22.18
CA LEU A 308 -2.87 -18.87 -21.59
C LEU A 308 -3.79 -18.35 -22.70
N LEU A 309 -3.21 -17.70 -23.71
CA LEU A 309 -3.94 -17.16 -24.85
C LEU A 309 -4.65 -18.26 -25.64
N GLU A 310 -3.98 -19.40 -25.83
CA GLU A 310 -4.54 -20.60 -26.48
C GLU A 310 -5.87 -21.05 -25.87
N LYS A 311 -6.02 -20.97 -24.54
CA LYS A 311 -7.24 -21.38 -23.84
C LYS A 311 -8.24 -20.24 -23.67
N LEU A 312 -7.76 -19.04 -23.33
CA LEU A 312 -8.59 -17.92 -22.94
C LEU A 312 -9.33 -17.28 -24.12
N TRP A 313 -8.67 -17.10 -25.27
CA TRP A 313 -9.29 -16.44 -26.42
C TRP A 313 -10.43 -17.25 -27.04
N PRO A 314 -10.28 -18.58 -27.26
CA PRO A 314 -11.40 -19.40 -27.71
C PRO A 314 -12.58 -19.40 -26.72
N SER A 315 -12.34 -19.53 -25.41
CA SER A 315 -13.42 -19.48 -24.42
C SER A 315 -14.13 -18.12 -24.39
N LEU A 316 -13.40 -17.01 -24.56
CA LEU A 316 -13.99 -15.67 -24.69
C LEU A 316 -14.91 -15.57 -25.91
N THR A 317 -14.48 -16.04 -27.09
CA THR A 317 -15.31 -16.00 -28.30
C THR A 317 -16.57 -16.86 -28.19
N ARG A 318 -16.51 -18.01 -27.50
CA ARG A 318 -17.70 -18.84 -27.24
C ARG A 318 -18.70 -18.13 -26.32
N THR A 319 -18.22 -17.33 -25.38
CA THR A 319 -19.08 -16.57 -24.45
C THR A 319 -19.76 -15.35 -25.10
N MET A 320 -19.40 -14.99 -26.34
CA MET A 320 -20.01 -13.89 -27.09
C MET A 320 -21.50 -14.08 -27.39
N HIS A 321 -22.01 -15.31 -27.27
CA HIS A 321 -23.44 -15.62 -27.42
C HIS A 321 -24.30 -15.24 -26.20
N ALA A 322 -23.72 -14.60 -25.18
CA ALA A 322 -24.45 -14.18 -23.98
C ALA A 322 -25.59 -13.21 -24.33
N THR A 323 -26.81 -13.59 -23.92
CA THR A 323 -28.08 -12.94 -24.31
C THR A 323 -28.34 -11.56 -23.66
N LYS A 324 -27.54 -11.17 -22.66
CA LYS A 324 -27.74 -9.93 -21.91
C LYS A 324 -26.87 -8.80 -22.44
N THR A 325 -27.48 -7.65 -22.70
CA THR A 325 -26.82 -6.42 -23.18
C THR A 325 -25.63 -6.01 -22.32
N SER A 326 -25.75 -6.05 -20.98
CA SER A 326 -24.63 -5.68 -20.10
C SER A 326 -23.42 -6.62 -20.15
N THR A 327 -23.60 -7.87 -20.62
CA THR A 327 -22.52 -8.85 -20.78
C THR A 327 -21.83 -8.66 -22.13
N GLN A 328 -22.61 -8.28 -23.16
CA GLN A 328 -22.10 -7.87 -24.47
C GLN A 328 -21.29 -6.57 -24.39
N GLU A 329 -21.80 -5.55 -23.70
CA GLU A 329 -21.07 -4.29 -23.46
C GLU A 329 -19.72 -4.52 -22.75
N LEU A 330 -19.67 -5.48 -21.81
CA LEU A 330 -18.45 -5.89 -21.13
C LEU A 330 -17.46 -6.58 -22.07
N LEU A 331 -17.95 -7.46 -22.93
CA LEU A 331 -17.12 -8.12 -23.95
C LEU A 331 -16.57 -7.11 -24.95
N ASP A 332 -17.39 -6.17 -25.43
CA ASP A 332 -16.95 -5.09 -26.32
C ASP A 332 -15.85 -4.25 -25.65
N CYS A 333 -16.00 -3.91 -24.37
CA CYS A 333 -14.96 -3.22 -23.60
C CYS A 333 -13.67 -4.04 -23.47
N ILE A 334 -13.76 -5.36 -23.28
CA ILE A 334 -12.60 -6.26 -23.23
C ILE A 334 -11.91 -6.29 -24.58
N MET A 335 -12.66 -6.40 -25.67
CA MET A 335 -12.12 -6.43 -27.04
C MET A 335 -11.45 -5.10 -27.40
N ASP A 336 -12.06 -3.97 -27.04
CA ASP A 336 -11.45 -2.65 -27.22
C ASP A 336 -10.14 -2.51 -26.42
N LYS A 337 -10.09 -3.05 -25.20
CA LYS A 337 -8.89 -3.02 -24.35
C LYS A 337 -7.80 -3.96 -24.87
N LEU A 338 -8.18 -5.15 -25.36
CA LEU A 338 -7.29 -6.08 -26.08
C LEU A 338 -6.63 -5.37 -27.27
N CYS A 339 -7.42 -4.76 -28.15
CA CYS A 339 -6.89 -4.04 -29.31
C CYS A 339 -5.92 -2.90 -28.95
N LYS A 340 -6.09 -2.27 -27.77
CA LYS A 340 -5.25 -1.15 -27.31
C LYS A 340 -3.99 -1.58 -26.56
N GLN A 341 -4.04 -2.68 -25.80
CA GLN A 341 -2.98 -3.10 -24.89
C GLN A 341 -2.21 -4.35 -25.33
N PHE A 342 -2.65 -5.02 -26.40
CA PHE A 342 -1.97 -6.22 -26.90
C PHE A 342 -0.70 -5.86 -27.67
N ASP A 343 0.43 -5.93 -26.98
CA ASP A 343 1.75 -5.95 -27.61
C ASP A 343 2.03 -7.38 -28.12
N THR A 344 2.50 -7.50 -29.37
CA THR A 344 2.75 -8.81 -29.99
C THR A 344 3.78 -9.60 -29.18
N PRO A 345 3.41 -10.75 -28.57
CA PRO A 345 4.37 -11.53 -27.81
C PRO A 345 5.43 -12.10 -28.75
N ALA A 346 6.69 -12.13 -28.31
CA ALA A 346 7.73 -12.82 -29.06
C ALA A 346 7.42 -14.32 -29.11
N ILE A 347 7.38 -14.90 -30.31
CA ILE A 347 7.21 -16.35 -30.51
C ILE A 347 8.56 -17.05 -30.34
N ILE A 348 9.61 -16.45 -30.89
CA ILE A 348 10.98 -16.95 -30.85
C ILE A 348 11.83 -15.93 -30.11
N GLU A 349 12.39 -16.34 -28.97
CA GLU A 349 13.40 -15.58 -28.24
C GLU A 349 14.79 -16.13 -28.57
N ASP A 350 15.53 -15.44 -29.44
CA ASP A 350 16.92 -15.75 -29.75
C ASP A 350 17.86 -14.74 -29.09
N ILE A 351 19.00 -15.23 -28.61
CA ILE A 351 20.01 -14.43 -27.91
C ILE A 351 21.22 -14.24 -28.81
N ASN A 352 21.67 -12.99 -28.95
CA ASN A 352 22.90 -12.69 -29.69
C ASN A 352 24.15 -13.11 -28.90
N ASP A 353 25.11 -13.76 -29.57
CA ASP A 353 26.41 -14.16 -29.00
C ASP A 353 27.17 -13.01 -28.32
N LYS A 354 27.00 -11.78 -28.83
CA LYS A 354 27.60 -10.57 -28.25
C LYS A 354 27.05 -10.28 -26.85
N SER A 355 25.74 -10.45 -26.66
CA SER A 355 25.07 -10.26 -25.38
C SER A 355 25.47 -11.34 -24.37
N VAL A 356 25.65 -12.58 -24.84
CA VAL A 356 26.14 -13.70 -24.02
C VAL A 356 27.54 -13.39 -23.48
N LYS A 357 28.46 -12.93 -24.34
CA LYS A 357 29.82 -12.56 -23.92
C LYS A 357 29.83 -11.43 -22.89
N ALA A 358 29.05 -10.37 -23.11
CA ALA A 358 28.93 -9.27 -22.16
C ALA A 358 28.30 -9.70 -20.82
N ALA A 359 27.34 -10.63 -20.84
CA ALA A 359 26.73 -11.19 -19.64
C ALA A 359 27.72 -12.05 -18.83
N ILE A 360 28.57 -12.83 -19.51
CA ILE A 360 29.66 -13.60 -18.87
C ILE A 360 30.68 -12.67 -18.21
N GLU A 361 30.96 -11.51 -18.80
CA GLU A 361 31.84 -10.49 -18.22
C GLU A 361 31.21 -9.79 -17.01
N LEU A 362 29.88 -9.58 -17.00
CA LEU A 362 29.15 -8.90 -15.92
C LEU A 362 28.81 -9.79 -14.72
N TRP A 363 28.63 -11.10 -14.94
CA TRP A 363 28.23 -12.06 -13.91
C TRP A 363 29.36 -13.06 -13.61
N ARG A 364 29.09 -14.05 -12.73
CA ARG A 364 30.02 -15.17 -12.52
C ARG A 364 30.07 -16.06 -13.77
N PRO A 365 31.24 -16.60 -14.15
CA PRO A 365 31.32 -17.57 -15.22
C PRO A 365 30.51 -18.80 -14.85
N LEU A 366 29.42 -19.04 -15.59
CA LEU A 366 28.60 -20.24 -15.46
C LEU A 366 29.32 -21.42 -16.13
N GLU A 367 29.13 -22.62 -15.59
CA GLU A 367 29.67 -23.83 -16.19
C GLU A 367 29.04 -24.09 -17.57
N THR A 368 29.83 -24.55 -18.53
CA THR A 368 29.40 -24.80 -19.91
C THR A 368 28.25 -25.80 -20.03
N ASN A 369 28.15 -26.74 -19.09
CA ASN A 369 27.08 -27.74 -19.06
C ASN A 369 25.72 -27.13 -18.67
N GLU A 370 25.70 -26.12 -17.79
CA GLU A 370 24.47 -25.42 -17.42
C GLU A 370 23.96 -24.53 -18.54
N LEU A 371 24.87 -23.96 -19.34
CA LEU A 371 24.53 -23.16 -20.53
C LEU A 371 23.81 -24.02 -21.59
N ILE A 372 24.34 -25.20 -21.90
CA ILE A 372 23.72 -26.13 -22.87
C ILE A 372 22.32 -26.57 -22.41
N SER A 373 22.16 -26.88 -21.11
CA SER A 373 20.85 -27.24 -20.56
C SER A 373 19.85 -26.08 -20.64
N ARG A 374 20.30 -24.84 -20.43
CA ARG A 374 19.47 -23.63 -20.55
C ARG A 374 19.08 -23.34 -21.99
N ASP A 375 20.00 -23.53 -22.94
CA ASP A 375 19.70 -23.40 -24.37
C ASP A 375 18.67 -24.44 -24.82
N GLN A 376 18.78 -25.70 -24.37
CA GLN A 376 17.78 -26.73 -24.63
C GLN A 376 16.41 -26.39 -24.04
N MET A 377 16.35 -25.85 -22.81
CA MET A 377 15.09 -25.38 -22.22
C MET A 377 14.48 -24.19 -22.98
N ARG A 378 15.32 -23.30 -23.52
CA ARG A 378 14.87 -22.19 -24.37
C ARG A 378 14.28 -22.70 -25.68
N GLU A 379 14.98 -23.60 -26.36
CA GLU A 379 14.51 -24.21 -27.61
C GLU A 379 13.19 -24.97 -27.42
N ALA A 380 13.08 -25.77 -26.34
CA ALA A 380 11.84 -26.45 -25.99
C ALA A 380 10.69 -25.47 -25.73
N ARG A 381 10.96 -24.33 -25.08
CA ARG A 381 9.97 -23.27 -24.86
C ARG A 381 9.55 -22.59 -26.16
N ASN A 382 10.50 -22.30 -27.05
CA ASN A 382 10.21 -21.73 -28.37
C ASN A 382 9.35 -22.69 -29.20
N GLN A 383 9.64 -23.99 -29.18
CA GLN A 383 8.83 -25.00 -29.84
C GLN A 383 7.41 -25.08 -29.26
N ALA A 384 7.27 -25.06 -27.93
CA ALA A 384 5.96 -25.03 -27.27
C ALA A 384 5.16 -23.78 -27.63
N ASN A 385 5.81 -22.61 -27.67
CA ASN A 385 5.17 -21.35 -28.08
C ASN A 385 4.66 -21.40 -29.53
N ILE A 386 5.45 -21.95 -30.45
CA ILE A 386 5.05 -22.12 -31.86
C ILE A 386 3.85 -23.06 -31.97
N GLN A 387 3.85 -24.18 -31.22
CA GLN A 387 2.73 -25.11 -31.19
C GLN A 387 1.46 -24.45 -30.65
N SER A 388 1.53 -23.77 -29.51
CA SER A 388 0.39 -23.05 -28.93
C SER A 388 -0.13 -21.94 -29.85
N TYR A 389 0.75 -21.25 -30.57
CA TYR A 389 0.35 -20.25 -31.57
C TYR A 389 -0.43 -20.89 -32.73
N ASN A 390 0.08 -21.99 -33.29
CA ASN A 390 -0.60 -22.69 -34.39
C ASN A 390 -1.96 -23.24 -33.94
N ASN A 391 -2.02 -23.87 -32.75
CA ASN A 391 -3.26 -24.36 -32.17
C ASN A 391 -4.29 -23.24 -31.93
N LEU A 392 -3.84 -22.09 -31.43
CA LEU A 392 -4.70 -20.92 -31.23
C LEU A 392 -5.28 -20.44 -32.58
N MET A 393 -4.44 -20.31 -33.60
CA MET A 393 -4.88 -19.89 -34.94
C MET A 393 -5.85 -20.90 -35.56
N GLU A 394 -5.59 -22.20 -35.44
CA GLU A 394 -6.50 -23.25 -35.90
C GLU A 394 -7.84 -23.21 -35.16
N THR A 395 -7.82 -23.04 -33.84
CA THR A 395 -9.02 -22.98 -33.01
C THR A 395 -9.86 -21.75 -33.34
N LEU A 396 -9.25 -20.58 -33.47
CA LEU A 396 -9.95 -19.35 -33.87
C LEU A 396 -10.53 -19.49 -35.27
N ASN A 397 -9.75 -19.99 -36.24
CA ASN A 397 -10.24 -20.24 -37.59
C ASN A 397 -11.44 -21.19 -37.58
N SER A 398 -11.39 -22.28 -36.81
CA SER A 398 -12.51 -23.23 -36.70
C SER A 398 -13.79 -22.57 -36.15
N LEU A 399 -13.66 -21.63 -35.22
CA LEU A 399 -14.79 -20.90 -34.64
C LEU A 399 -15.40 -19.91 -35.64
N PHE A 400 -14.58 -19.28 -36.49
CA PHE A 400 -15.06 -18.46 -37.61
C PHE A 400 -15.77 -19.30 -38.69
N TYR A 401 -15.29 -20.50 -38.99
CA TYR A 401 -15.93 -21.35 -40.01
C TYR A 401 -17.23 -22.02 -39.52
N ASN A 402 -17.36 -22.30 -38.22
CA ASN A 402 -18.54 -22.97 -37.65
C ASN A 402 -19.72 -22.03 -37.38
N HIS A 403 -19.53 -20.71 -37.44
CA HIS A 403 -20.61 -19.71 -37.33
C HIS A 403 -20.73 -18.93 -38.63
N PRO A 404 -21.62 -19.32 -39.57
CA PRO A 404 -21.95 -18.45 -40.69
C PRO A 404 -22.63 -17.19 -40.14
N LEU A 405 -22.16 -16.03 -40.60
CA LEU A 405 -22.70 -14.69 -40.36
C LEU A 405 -24.24 -14.62 -40.40
#